data_AF-A0A060YXW7-F1
#
_entry.id   AF-A0A060YXW7-F1
#
_cell.length_a   1.000
_cell.length_b   1.000
_cell.length_c   1.000
_cell.angle_alpha   90.00
_cell.angle_beta   90.00
_cell.angle_gamma   90.00
#
_symmetry.space_group_name_H-M   'P 1'
#
loop_
_entity.id
_entity.type
_entity.pdbx_description
1 polymer ?
#
loop_
_entity_poly.entity_id
_entity_poly.type
_entity_poly.pdbx_seq_one_letter_code
_entity_poly.pdbx_strand_id
1 'polypeptide(L)' 'MQSVQSPCQNAGLVTVTTTPLNCGPQLRLLLGRPANEKLLMLLPVGYPAPDATVPDLTRKPLDDIMVHL' A
#
# COMPACT_ATOMS: atom_id res chain seq x y z
N MET A 1 1.08 5.52 -6.42
CA MET A 1 0.99 4.67 -5.21
C MET A 1 -0.18 5.12 -4.34
N GLN A 2 -0.14 6.36 -3.82
CA GLN A 2 -1.28 6.98 -3.11
C GLN A 2 -2.54 7.10 -3.99
N SER A 3 -2.35 7.28 -5.31
CA SER A 3 -3.43 7.30 -6.30
C SER A 3 -4.32 6.06 -6.31
N VAL A 4 -3.82 4.90 -5.86
CA VAL A 4 -4.61 3.65 -5.78
C VAL A 4 -5.30 3.51 -4.42
N GLN A 5 -4.69 4.05 -3.36
CA GLN A 5 -5.25 4.00 -2.01
C GLN A 5 -6.49 4.90 -1.85
N SER A 6 -6.48 6.09 -2.45
CA SER A 6 -7.57 7.06 -2.34
C SER A 6 -8.91 6.50 -2.87
N PRO A 7 -8.98 5.88 -4.07
CA PRO A 7 -10.18 5.20 -4.53
C PRO A 7 -10.66 4.06 -3.63
N CYS A 8 -9.76 3.22 -3.10
CA CYS A 8 -10.13 2.15 -2.16
C CYS A 8 -10.81 2.73 -0.92
N GLN A 9 -10.22 3.77 -0.32
CA GLN A 9 -10.79 4.44 0.85
C GLN A 9 -12.14 5.10 0.55
N ASN A 10 -12.26 5.75 -0.62
CA ASN A 10 -13.53 6.34 -1.07
C ASN A 10 -14.63 5.27 -1.28
N ALA A 11 -14.25 4.07 -1.71
CA ALA A 11 -15.16 2.93 -1.88
C ALA A 11 -15.47 2.19 -0.57
N GLY A 12 -14.95 2.63 0.58
CA GLY A 12 -15.12 1.97 1.87
C GLY A 12 -14.30 0.69 2.05
N LEU A 13 -13.30 0.47 1.20
CA LEU A 13 -12.36 -0.65 1.27
C LEU A 13 -11.07 -0.22 1.96
N VAL A 14 -10.41 -1.19 2.58
CA VAL A 14 -9.10 -1.02 3.22
C VAL A 14 -8.02 -1.78 2.46
N THR A 15 -6.78 -1.29 2.57
CA THR A 15 -5.59 -1.95 2.04
C THR A 15 -4.38 -1.59 2.88
N VAL A 16 -3.36 -2.46 2.88
CA VAL A 16 -2.03 -2.15 3.42
C VAL A 16 -1.01 -2.10 2.27
N THR A 17 -0.17 -1.08 2.22
CA THR A 17 0.90 -1.03 1.23
C THR A 17 2.05 -1.91 1.67
N THR A 18 2.32 -2.95 0.88
CA THR A 18 3.45 -3.84 1.11
C THR A 18 4.42 -3.79 -0.06
N THR A 19 5.71 -3.80 0.25
CA THR A 19 6.81 -3.95 -0.71
C THR A 19 7.52 -5.25 -0.34
N PRO A 20 7.07 -6.41 -0.83
CA PRO A 20 7.62 -7.69 -0.42
C PRO A 20 9.04 -7.85 -1.00
N LEU A 21 10.02 -7.51 -0.17
CA LEU A 21 11.44 -7.63 -0.46
C LEU A 21 11.75 -9.10 -0.78
N ASN A 22 12.57 -9.33 -1.80
CA ASN A 22 13.01 -10.66 -2.29
C ASN A 22 11.94 -11.56 -2.95
N CYS A 23 10.65 -11.26 -2.84
CA CYS A 23 9.59 -12.07 -3.47
C CYS A 23 9.32 -11.72 -4.95
N GLY A 24 9.88 -10.62 -5.45
CA GLY A 24 9.62 -10.11 -6.81
C GLY A 24 9.80 -11.13 -7.93
N PRO A 25 10.93 -11.86 -8.01
CA PRO A 25 11.16 -12.84 -9.08
C PRO A 25 10.18 -14.03 -9.04
N GLN A 26 9.87 -14.54 -7.84
CA GLN A 26 8.96 -15.67 -7.67
C GLN A 26 7.52 -15.28 -8.01
N LEU A 27 7.05 -14.13 -7.53
CA LEU A 27 5.72 -13.62 -7.83
C LEU A 27 5.56 -13.30 -9.32
N ARG A 28 6.60 -12.76 -9.96
CA ARG A 28 6.62 -12.51 -11.40
C ARG A 28 6.44 -13.80 -12.20
N LEU A 29 7.17 -14.86 -11.83
CA LEU A 29 7.04 -16.18 -12.47
C LEU A 29 5.66 -16.79 -12.21
N LEU A 30 5.19 -16.74 -10.97
CA LEU A 30 3.89 -17.27 -10.57
C LEU A 30 2.73 -16.61 -11.34
N LEU A 31 2.80 -15.30 -11.55
CA LEU A 31 1.79 -14.52 -12.27
C LEU A 31 2.06 -14.46 -13.79
N GLY A 32 3.04 -15.20 -14.31
CA GLY A 32 3.38 -15.25 -15.73
C GLY A 32 3.80 -13.91 -16.33
N ARG A 33 4.35 -12.99 -15.52
CA ARG A 33 4.74 -11.65 -15.98
C ARG A 33 6.11 -11.67 -16.66
N PRO A 34 6.30 -10.89 -17.74
CA PRO A 34 7.53 -10.91 -18.53
C PRO A 34 8.72 -10.33 -17.75
N ALA A 35 9.95 -10.62 -18.18
CA ALA A 35 11.15 -10.27 -17.44
C ALA A 35 11.42 -8.75 -17.30
N ASN A 36 10.83 -7.94 -18.18
CA ASN A 36 10.89 -6.48 -18.13
C ASN A 36 9.97 -5.88 -17.05
N GLU A 37 9.07 -6.67 -16.46
CA GLU A 37 8.20 -6.20 -15.38
C GLU A 37 8.75 -6.57 -14.02
N LYS A 38 8.78 -5.58 -13.12
CA LYS A 38 9.21 -5.75 -11.73
C LYS A 38 8.08 -5.39 -10.79
N LEU A 39 7.87 -6.25 -9.79
CA LEU A 39 6.92 -5.99 -8.73
C LEU A 39 7.36 -4.75 -7.94
N LEU A 40 6.49 -3.74 -7.90
CA LEU A 40 6.73 -2.51 -7.14
C LEU A 40 6.06 -2.56 -5.77
N MET A 41 4.79 -3.00 -5.72
CA MET A 41 3.98 -3.08 -4.51
C MET A 41 2.96 -4.19 -4.64
N LEU A 42 2.48 -4.68 -3.50
CA LEU A 42 1.34 -5.58 -3.38
C LEU A 42 0.31 -4.96 -2.43
N LEU A 43 -0.95 -4.92 -2.88
CA LEU A 43 -2.07 -4.28 -2.18
C LEU A 43 -3.19 -5.31 -1.97
N PRO A 44 -3.33 -5.91 -0.77
CA PRO A 44 -4.51 -6.69 -0.45
C PRO A 44 -5.69 -5.73 -0.21
N VAL A 45 -6.77 -5.90 -0.96
CA VAL A 45 -7.95 -5.01 -0.90
C VAL A 45 -9.16 -5.79 -0.39
N GLY A 46 -9.91 -5.23 0.55
CA GLY A 46 -11.13 -5.85 1.06
C GLY A 46 -11.76 -5.05 2.20
N TYR A 47 -12.73 -5.67 2.88
CA TYR A 47 -13.26 -5.15 4.13
C TYR A 47 -12.34 -5.51 5.30
N PRO A 48 -12.23 -4.65 6.33
CA PRO A 48 -11.51 -5.00 7.54
C PRO A 48 -12.23 -6.17 8.24
N ALA A 49 -11.45 -7.02 8.90
CA ALA A 49 -12.02 -8.00 9.82
C ALA A 49 -12.76 -7.27 10.97
N PRO A 50 -13.80 -7.88 11.58
CA PRO A 50 -14.55 -7.26 12.68
C PRO A 50 -13.69 -6.84 13.88
N ASP A 51 -12.55 -7.50 14.08
CA ASP A 51 -11.57 -7.31 15.15
C ASP A 51 -10.26 -6.66 14.65
N ALA A 52 -10.25 -6.10 13.44
CA ALA A 52 -9.06 -5.49 12.88
C ALA A 52 -8.59 -4.30 13.74
N THR A 53 -7.35 -4.37 14.22
CA THR A 53 -6.70 -3.31 14.99
C THR A 53 -5.69 -2.55 14.14
N VAL A 54 -5.51 -1.25 14.43
CA VAL A 54 -4.43 -0.43 13.87
C VAL A 54 -3.47 0.00 14.99
N PRO A 55 -2.18 0.16 14.72
CA PRO A 55 -1.27 0.73 15.69
C PRO A 55 -1.63 2.20 15.95
N ASP A 56 -1.48 2.63 17.19
CA ASP A 56 -1.76 4.01 17.61
C ASP A 56 -0.65 4.97 17.15
N LEU A 57 -0.71 5.34 15.87
CA LEU A 57 0.25 6.24 15.22
C LEU A 57 -0.39 7.58 14.92
N THR A 58 0.27 8.67 15.32
CA THR A 58 -0.16 10.04 15.04
C THR A 58 0.58 10.61 13.82
N ARG A 59 -0.13 11.33 12.94
CA ARG A 59 0.52 12.08 11.86
C ARG A 59 1.26 13.30 12.43
N LYS A 60 2.36 13.68 11.79
CA LYS A 60 3.06 14.93 12.11
C LYS A 60 2.16 16.15 11.86
N PRO A 61 2.25 17.21 12.68
CA PRO A 61 1.55 18.47 12.44
C PRO A 61 2.06 19.14 11.15
N LEU A 62 1.28 20.09 10.60
CA LEU A 62 1.59 20.75 9.33
C LEU A 62 2.92 21.52 9.40
N ASP A 63 3.17 22.19 10.53
CA ASP A 63 4.38 23.00 10.75
C ASP A 63 5.68 22.18 10.68
N ASP A 64 5.61 20.86 10.94
CA ASP A 64 6.76 19.95 10.86
C ASP A 64 7.06 19.48 9.43
N ILE A 65 6.14 19.70 8.48
CA ILE A 65 6.23 19.18 7.11
C ILE A 65 6.15 20.26 6.02
N MET A 66 5.70 21.47 6.36
CA MET A 66 5.54 22.59 5.43
C MET A 66 6.55 23.68 5.72
N VAL A 67 7.33 24.07 4.70
CA VAL A 67 8.27 25.19 4.75
C VAL A 67 7.76 26.29 3.82
N HIS A 68 7.61 27.50 4.36
CA HIS A 68 7.36 28.70 3.56
C HIS A 68 8.69 29.29 3.09
N LEU A 69 8.80 29.58 1.79
CA LEU A 69 9.92 30.29 1.19
C LEU A 69 9.66 31.80 1.16
#